data_AF-A0A7Y3XC21-F1
#
_entry.id   AF-A0A7Y3XC21-F1
#
_cell.length_a   1.000
_cell.length_b   1.000
_cell.length_c   1.000
_cell.angle_alpha   90.00
_cell.angle_beta   90.00
_cell.angle_gamma   90.00
#
_symmetry.space_group_name_H-M   'P 1'
#
loop_
_entity.id
_entity.type
_entity.pdbx_description
1 polymer ?
#
loop_
_entity_poly.entity_id
_entity_poly.type
_entity_poly.pdbx_seq_one_letter_code
_entity_poly.pdbx_strand_id
1 'polypeptide(L)'
;MPGNEQLDTAPYLVVMKDEAARLYARMRELEDEWLEACERRGCTLVRSGRRQCVVLTPQPAALPDLDIKPYTEWAEAAAKLAEEQGKKDSVGSRSSQAPTWITLDGARSPLSEAPPNYYVQRLRYRTAQAARGARLGPDDALEYIRGLVARASSSLDSSYKHGHKDRVSKQKERLARLQDDLTAFQKLVTTARQQNLLISVQALSGKAWKITARTSDKNSISTSVTTIAAMPCTADVLVEPAGSRNRSSRAIKQVDFEHVRVHVSLYERA
;
A
#
# COMPACT_ATOMS: atom_id res chain seq x y z
N MET A 1 6.90 -17.88 -21.60
CA MET A 1 6.36 -18.32 -20.30
C MET A 1 6.63 -17.21 -19.30
N PRO A 2 5.61 -16.64 -18.61
CA PRO A 2 5.86 -15.62 -17.61
C PRO A 2 6.47 -16.28 -16.37
N GLY A 3 7.80 -16.23 -16.30
CA GLY A 3 8.58 -16.82 -15.22
C GLY A 3 8.46 -16.03 -13.92
N ASN A 4 8.17 -16.74 -12.84
CA ASN A 4 8.87 -16.62 -11.57
C ASN A 4 9.18 -15.19 -11.05
N GLU A 5 8.17 -14.31 -10.94
CA GLU A 5 8.36 -13.02 -10.27
C GLU A 5 7.99 -13.11 -8.78
N GLN A 6 8.95 -13.64 -8.02
CA GLN A 6 9.36 -13.03 -6.75
C GLN A 6 8.99 -11.53 -6.73
N LEU A 7 8.38 -11.03 -5.65
CA LEU A 7 8.79 -9.69 -5.21
C LEU A 7 10.13 -9.91 -4.55
N ASP A 8 11.16 -10.04 -5.37
CA ASP A 8 12.51 -9.98 -4.86
C ASP A 8 12.63 -8.54 -4.39
N THR A 9 12.68 -8.36 -3.08
CA THR A 9 12.91 -7.03 -2.50
C THR A 9 14.40 -6.75 -2.45
N ALA A 10 15.28 -7.73 -2.66
CA ALA A 10 16.73 -7.51 -2.66
C ALA A 10 17.21 -6.47 -3.69
N PRO A 11 16.61 -6.33 -4.89
CA PRO A 11 16.86 -5.24 -5.82
C PRO A 11 16.35 -3.88 -5.33
N TYR A 12 15.55 -3.84 -4.27
CA TYR A 12 14.95 -2.61 -3.72
C TYR A 12 15.42 -2.28 -2.30
N LEU A 13 16.21 -3.16 -1.66
CA LEU A 13 16.76 -2.96 -0.33
C LEU A 13 18.19 -2.42 -0.45
N VAL A 14 18.40 -1.23 0.09
CA VAL A 14 19.71 -0.59 0.21
C VAL A 14 20.14 -0.58 1.68
N VAL A 15 21.43 -0.75 1.91
CA VAL A 15 22.07 -0.42 3.19
C VAL A 15 22.19 1.10 3.23
N MET A 16 21.54 1.73 4.21
CA MET A 16 21.61 3.18 4.39
C MET A 16 22.97 3.58 4.97
N LYS A 17 23.67 4.48 4.27
CA LYS A 17 24.84 5.19 4.81
C LYS A 17 24.39 6.35 5.71
N ASP A 18 25.24 6.77 6.63
CA ASP A 18 24.93 7.80 7.63
C ASP A 18 24.42 9.11 7.02
N GLU A 19 25.03 9.58 5.94
CA GLU A 19 24.62 10.80 5.25
C GLU A 19 23.18 10.70 4.71
N ALA A 20 22.87 9.61 4.02
CA ALA A 20 21.54 9.36 3.48
C ALA A 20 20.50 9.16 4.59
N ALA A 21 20.89 8.56 5.72
CA ALA A 21 20.04 8.44 6.90
C ALA A 21 19.72 9.82 7.50
N ARG A 22 20.69 10.73 7.55
CA ARG A 22 20.48 12.12 7.98
C ARG A 22 19.55 12.88 7.04
N LEU A 23 19.75 12.77 5.72
CA LEU A 23 18.86 13.42 4.73
C LEU A 23 17.42 12.92 4.85
N TYR A 24 17.24 11.60 4.96
CA TYR A 24 15.92 11.03 5.17
C TYR A 24 15.28 11.54 6.48
N ALA A 25 16.02 11.52 7.58
CA ALA A 25 15.55 12.02 8.87
C ALA A 25 15.17 13.51 8.82
N ARG A 26 15.99 14.34 8.17
CA ARG A 26 15.69 15.77 8.00
C ARG A 26 14.41 16.00 7.21
N MET A 27 14.21 15.27 6.12
CA MET A 27 12.95 15.31 5.36
C MET A 27 11.75 14.88 6.23
N ARG A 28 11.93 13.87 7.12
CA ARG A 28 10.88 13.46 8.08
C ARG A 28 10.48 14.58 9.03
N GLU A 29 11.46 15.25 9.63
CA GLU A 29 11.23 16.34 10.58
C GLU A 29 10.44 17.48 9.92
N LEU A 30 10.85 17.87 8.71
CA LEU A 30 10.18 18.92 7.95
C LEU A 30 8.75 18.55 7.54
N GLU A 31 8.47 17.27 7.26
CA GLU A 31 7.10 16.80 7.07
C GLU A 31 6.25 16.98 8.32
N ASP A 32 6.78 16.61 9.49
CA ASP A 32 6.06 16.70 10.75
C ASP A 32 5.81 18.18 11.11
N GLU A 33 6.81 19.05 10.95
CA GLU A 33 6.69 20.52 11.11
C GLU A 33 5.63 21.12 10.16
N TRP A 34 5.62 20.69 8.89
CA TRP A 34 4.65 21.16 7.89
C TRP A 34 3.22 20.70 8.23
N LEU A 35 3.05 19.47 8.68
CA LEU A 35 1.75 18.95 9.10
C LEU A 35 1.22 19.70 10.34
N GLU A 36 2.08 19.98 11.33
CA GLU A 36 1.72 20.80 12.49
C GLU A 36 1.36 22.24 12.10
N ALA A 37 2.06 22.81 11.12
CA ALA A 37 1.70 24.11 10.56
C ALA A 37 0.34 24.08 9.84
N CYS A 38 0.00 23.00 9.12
CA CYS A 38 -1.31 22.83 8.51
C CYS A 38 -2.43 22.80 9.57
N GLU A 39 -2.26 22.05 10.66
CA GLU A 39 -3.23 22.00 11.76
C GLU A 39 -3.42 23.37 12.40
N ARG A 40 -2.33 24.11 12.66
CA ARG A 40 -2.40 25.49 13.17
C ARG A 40 -3.16 26.45 12.26
N ARG A 41 -3.22 26.18 10.95
CA ARG A 41 -3.99 26.95 9.97
C ARG A 41 -5.41 26.41 9.74
N GLY A 42 -5.88 25.51 10.60
CA GLY A 42 -7.25 25.00 10.58
C GLY A 42 -7.49 23.84 9.60
N CYS A 43 -6.42 23.18 9.13
CA CYS A 43 -6.58 21.94 8.36
C CYS A 43 -6.88 20.75 9.29
N THR A 44 -7.62 19.78 8.78
CA THR A 44 -7.89 18.52 9.48
C THR A 44 -6.97 17.42 8.96
N LEU A 45 -6.22 16.77 9.84
CA LEU A 45 -5.36 15.64 9.47
C LEU A 45 -6.06 14.30 9.70
N VAL A 46 -6.08 13.46 8.67
CA VAL A 46 -6.59 12.09 8.75
C VAL A 46 -5.42 11.14 8.50
N ARG A 47 -5.03 10.35 9.51
CA ARG A 47 -3.82 9.52 9.48
C ARG A 47 -4.14 8.02 9.60
N SER A 48 -3.42 7.20 8.85
CA SER A 48 -3.31 5.74 9.05
C SER A 48 -1.90 5.29 9.46
N GLY A 49 -0.94 6.20 9.41
CA GLY A 49 0.46 5.99 9.77
C GLY A 49 1.21 7.31 9.71
N ARG A 50 2.54 7.28 9.83
CA ARG A 50 3.35 8.52 9.83
C ARG A 50 3.19 9.35 8.55
N ARG A 51 3.45 8.74 7.37
CA ARG A 51 3.28 9.40 6.06
C ARG A 51 1.91 9.21 5.42
N GLN A 52 1.17 8.18 5.84
CA GLN A 52 -0.16 7.92 5.29
C GLN A 52 -1.15 8.89 5.93
N CYS A 53 -1.18 10.10 5.38
CA CYS A 53 -1.93 11.24 5.90
C CYS A 53 -2.68 11.94 4.76
N VAL A 54 -3.93 12.31 5.01
CA VAL A 54 -4.68 13.25 4.17
C VAL A 54 -4.88 14.53 4.99
N VAL A 55 -4.41 15.65 4.44
CA VAL A 55 -4.65 17.01 4.91
C VAL A 55 -5.92 17.51 4.23
N LEU A 56 -6.98 17.72 4.99
CA LEU A 56 -8.20 18.36 4.52
C LEU A 56 -8.08 19.86 4.79
N THR A 57 -8.11 20.68 3.73
CA THR A 57 -7.95 22.13 3.85
C THR A 57 -9.22 22.87 3.44
N PRO A 58 -9.85 23.64 4.35
CA PRO A 58 -11.04 24.44 4.02
C PRO A 58 -10.70 25.70 3.20
N GLN A 59 -9.44 26.14 3.26
CA GLN A 59 -8.92 27.27 2.51
C GLN A 59 -7.62 26.83 1.83
N PRO A 60 -7.66 26.30 0.60
CA PRO A 60 -6.47 25.75 -0.07
C PRO A 60 -5.30 26.74 -0.16
N ALA A 61 -5.60 28.02 -0.34
CA ALA A 61 -4.61 29.11 -0.36
C ALA A 61 -3.91 29.34 1.00
N ALA A 62 -4.44 28.78 2.08
CA ALA A 62 -3.87 28.92 3.42
C ALA A 62 -2.88 27.80 3.77
N LEU A 63 -2.62 26.82 2.90
CA LEU A 63 -1.58 25.82 3.20
C LEU A 63 -0.21 26.51 3.41
N PRO A 64 0.60 26.05 4.38
CA PRO A 64 1.96 26.54 4.55
C PRO A 64 2.81 26.15 3.33
N ASP A 65 3.75 27.02 2.97
CA ASP A 65 4.71 26.74 1.91
C ASP A 65 5.47 25.45 2.23
N LEU A 66 5.63 24.61 1.22
CA LEU A 66 6.35 23.37 1.33
C LEU A 66 7.74 23.54 0.71
N ASP A 67 8.78 23.39 1.52
CA ASP A 67 10.13 23.25 0.97
C ASP A 67 10.29 21.86 0.34
N ILE A 68 10.41 21.83 -0.99
CA ILE A 68 10.57 20.59 -1.76
C ILE A 68 12.03 20.11 -1.79
N LYS A 69 13.01 20.97 -1.47
CA LYS A 69 14.43 20.66 -1.58
C LYS A 69 14.84 19.40 -0.79
N PRO A 70 14.41 19.18 0.46
CA PRO A 70 14.73 17.96 1.21
C PRO A 70 14.25 16.67 0.55
N TYR A 71 13.13 16.73 -0.19
CA TYR A 71 12.59 15.57 -0.91
C TYR A 71 13.45 15.23 -2.13
N THR A 72 13.91 16.25 -2.84
CA THR A 72 14.81 16.12 -3.99
C THR A 72 16.18 15.60 -3.53
N GLU A 73 16.77 16.21 -2.49
CA GLU A 73 18.05 15.76 -1.91
C GLU A 73 17.99 14.30 -1.45
N TRP A 74 16.89 13.90 -0.79
CA TRP A 74 16.67 12.51 -0.43
C TRP A 74 16.48 11.60 -1.65
N ALA A 75 15.74 12.04 -2.68
CA ALA A 75 15.56 11.27 -3.91
C ALA A 75 16.90 10.97 -4.61
N GLU A 76 17.75 12.00 -4.73
CA GLU A 76 19.07 11.89 -5.34
C GLU A 76 19.99 10.99 -4.51
N ALA A 77 20.02 11.16 -3.19
CA ALA A 77 20.79 10.31 -2.30
C ALA A 77 20.34 8.84 -2.36
N ALA A 78 19.03 8.58 -2.41
CA ALA A 78 18.48 7.24 -2.53
C ALA A 78 18.81 6.60 -3.88
N ALA A 79 18.73 7.36 -4.98
CA ALA A 79 19.10 6.89 -6.32
C ALA A 79 20.59 6.55 -6.40
N LYS A 80 21.47 7.44 -5.89
CA LYS A 80 22.91 7.20 -5.83
C LYS A 80 23.25 5.96 -4.98
N LEU A 81 22.64 5.82 -3.80
CA LEU A 81 22.81 4.62 -2.98
C LEU A 81 22.36 3.34 -3.68
N ALA A 82 21.29 3.42 -4.45
CA ALA A 82 20.78 2.29 -5.21
C ALA A 82 21.77 1.89 -6.30
N GLU A 83 22.27 2.86 -7.07
CA GLU A 83 23.28 2.65 -8.11
C GLU A 83 24.56 2.02 -7.52
N GLU A 84 25.12 2.60 -6.45
CA GLU A 84 26.33 2.11 -5.77
C GLU A 84 26.19 0.65 -5.29
N GLN A 85 24.97 0.20 -5.01
CA GLN A 85 24.68 -1.14 -4.48
C GLN A 85 24.09 -2.09 -5.54
N GLY A 86 24.09 -1.68 -6.82
CA GLY A 86 23.53 -2.48 -7.92
C GLY A 86 22.03 -2.77 -7.78
N LYS A 87 21.28 -1.80 -7.24
CA LYS A 87 19.84 -1.88 -6.96
C LYS A 87 19.03 -1.18 -8.05
N LYS A 88 17.71 -1.36 -8.02
CA LYS A 88 16.77 -0.72 -8.93
C LYS A 88 16.74 0.79 -8.71
N ASP A 89 16.70 1.53 -9.81
CA ASP A 89 16.56 2.99 -9.88
C ASP A 89 15.35 3.56 -9.12
N SER A 90 14.29 2.76 -8.98
CA SER A 90 13.06 3.13 -8.28
C SER A 90 13.13 3.02 -6.75
N VAL A 91 14.28 2.64 -6.17
CA VAL A 91 14.51 2.70 -4.73
C VAL A 91 14.30 4.13 -4.22
N GLY A 92 13.63 4.26 -3.08
CA GLY A 92 13.37 5.56 -2.46
C GLY A 92 12.23 6.37 -3.12
N SER A 93 11.82 6.07 -4.35
CA SER A 93 10.80 6.82 -5.11
C SER A 93 9.52 7.15 -4.33
N ARG A 94 8.95 6.18 -3.60
CA ARG A 94 7.78 6.43 -2.75
C ARG A 94 8.10 7.24 -1.51
N SER A 95 9.29 7.03 -0.94
CA SER A 95 9.72 7.73 0.27
C SER A 95 10.12 9.18 0.02
N SER A 96 10.52 9.53 -1.19
CA SER A 96 10.86 10.89 -1.60
C SER A 96 9.71 11.68 -2.22
N GLN A 97 8.53 11.08 -2.40
CA GLN A 97 7.36 11.81 -2.88
C GLN A 97 6.98 12.95 -1.92
N ALA A 98 7.04 14.19 -2.39
CA ALA A 98 6.51 15.34 -1.69
C ALA A 98 4.99 15.24 -1.49
N PRO A 99 4.43 15.95 -0.49
CA PRO A 99 2.99 16.20 -0.40
C PRO A 99 2.40 16.66 -1.74
N THR A 100 1.21 16.15 -2.07
CA THR A 100 0.54 16.38 -3.36
C THR A 100 -0.94 16.66 -3.16
N TRP A 101 -1.55 17.41 -4.08
CA TRP A 101 -2.99 17.44 -4.24
C TRP A 101 -3.49 16.09 -4.76
N ILE A 102 -4.69 15.68 -4.32
CA ILE A 102 -5.45 14.63 -5.00
C ILE A 102 -6.37 15.31 -6.03
N THR A 103 -6.38 14.85 -7.27
CA THR A 103 -7.27 15.38 -8.32
C THR A 103 -8.62 14.65 -8.34
N LEU A 104 -9.59 15.14 -9.11
CA LEU A 104 -10.96 14.59 -9.14
C LEU A 104 -11.02 13.14 -9.63
N ASP A 105 -10.08 12.74 -10.50
CA ASP A 105 -9.89 11.37 -10.98
C ASP A 105 -9.09 10.49 -10.00
N GLY A 106 -8.62 11.05 -8.89
CA GLY A 106 -7.83 10.35 -7.87
C GLY A 106 -6.33 10.27 -8.17
N ALA A 107 -5.86 10.97 -9.20
CA ALA A 107 -4.44 11.16 -9.49
C ALA A 107 -3.79 12.18 -8.52
N ARG A 108 -2.51 12.47 -8.74
CA ARG A 108 -1.70 13.34 -7.88
C ARG A 108 -1.15 14.50 -8.68
N SER A 109 -1.25 15.71 -8.14
CA SER A 109 -0.54 16.89 -8.66
C SER A 109 0.31 17.55 -7.57
N PRO A 110 1.45 18.18 -7.92
CA PRO A 110 2.28 18.92 -6.98
C PRO A 110 1.49 20.01 -6.24
N LEU A 111 1.83 20.27 -4.97
CA LEU A 111 1.20 21.39 -4.22
C LEU A 111 1.53 22.77 -4.78
N SER A 112 2.60 22.89 -5.58
CA SER A 112 2.96 24.12 -6.29
C SER A 112 1.99 24.47 -7.43
N GLU A 113 1.17 23.51 -7.87
CA GLU A 113 0.12 23.76 -8.86
C GLU A 113 -1.14 24.34 -8.20
N ALA A 114 -2.01 24.91 -9.02
CA ALA A 114 -3.29 25.43 -8.57
C ALA A 114 -4.08 24.34 -7.82
N PRO A 115 -4.74 24.68 -6.70
CA PRO A 115 -5.53 23.72 -5.95
C PRO A 115 -6.67 23.17 -6.83
N PRO A 116 -7.03 21.88 -6.67
CA PRO A 116 -8.14 21.31 -7.40
C PRO A 116 -9.44 22.08 -7.15
N ASN A 117 -10.22 22.32 -8.21
CA ASN A 117 -11.50 23.02 -8.11
C ASN A 117 -12.65 22.05 -7.76
N TYR A 118 -12.58 21.45 -6.58
CA TYR A 118 -13.68 20.69 -5.97
C TYR A 118 -13.59 20.84 -4.45
N TYR A 119 -14.64 20.50 -3.70
CA TYR A 119 -14.57 20.49 -2.24
C TYR A 119 -15.12 19.19 -1.67
N VAL A 120 -14.34 18.51 -0.83
CA VAL A 120 -14.76 17.30 -0.12
C VAL A 120 -15.73 17.65 0.99
N GLN A 121 -16.92 17.05 0.98
CA GLN A 121 -17.90 17.13 2.08
C GLN A 121 -17.85 15.90 2.99
N ARG A 122 -17.38 14.76 2.47
CA ARG A 122 -17.26 13.54 3.26
C ARG A 122 -16.05 12.72 2.84
N LEU A 123 -15.21 12.36 3.79
CA LEU A 123 -14.08 11.46 3.61
C LEU A 123 -14.32 10.16 4.38
N ARG A 124 -14.30 9.04 3.66
CA ARG A 124 -14.28 7.70 4.25
C ARG A 124 -12.93 7.06 4.09
N TYR A 125 -12.43 6.38 5.11
CA TYR A 125 -11.14 5.69 5.04
C TYR A 125 -11.21 4.26 5.54
N ARG A 126 -10.36 3.39 4.99
CA ARG A 126 -10.20 2.00 5.44
C ARG A 126 -8.85 1.43 5.07
N THR A 127 -8.43 0.42 5.82
CA THR A 127 -7.36 -0.48 5.39
C THR A 127 -7.95 -1.61 4.57
N ALA A 128 -7.40 -1.87 3.38
CA ALA A 128 -7.80 -2.97 2.52
C ALA A 128 -6.57 -3.76 2.09
N GLN A 129 -6.70 -5.05 1.80
CA GLN A 129 -5.58 -5.78 1.20
C GLN A 129 -5.25 -5.18 -0.18
N ALA A 130 -3.96 -4.94 -0.40
CA ALA A 130 -3.42 -4.42 -1.64
C ALA A 130 -3.28 -5.58 -2.63
N ALA A 131 -4.05 -5.53 -3.70
CA ALA A 131 -3.94 -6.50 -4.79
C ALA A 131 -2.73 -6.18 -5.69
N ARG A 132 -2.07 -7.22 -6.18
CA ARG A 132 -0.97 -7.14 -7.14
C ARG A 132 -1.45 -7.63 -8.50
N GLY A 133 -1.24 -6.80 -9.53
CA GLY A 133 -1.35 -7.20 -10.93
C GLY A 133 -2.72 -7.71 -11.36
N ALA A 134 -2.72 -8.41 -12.49
CA ALA A 134 -3.88 -9.10 -13.03
C ALA A 134 -4.28 -10.30 -12.17
N ARG A 135 -5.49 -10.80 -12.38
CA ARG A 135 -5.96 -12.05 -11.76
C ARG A 135 -5.12 -13.22 -12.29
N LEU A 136 -4.77 -14.12 -11.37
CA LEU A 136 -4.00 -15.33 -11.62
C LEU A 136 -4.93 -16.54 -11.74
N GLY A 137 -4.47 -17.55 -12.49
CA GLY A 137 -5.03 -18.88 -12.42
C GLY A 137 -4.75 -19.56 -11.06
N PRO A 138 -5.51 -20.60 -10.71
CA PRO A 138 -5.31 -21.32 -9.44
C PRO A 138 -3.93 -21.98 -9.34
N ASP A 139 -3.39 -22.50 -10.46
CA ASP A 139 -2.05 -23.12 -10.48
C ASP A 139 -0.93 -22.10 -10.30
N ASP A 140 -1.00 -20.97 -11.02
CA ASP A 140 -0.03 -19.87 -10.87
C ASP A 140 -0.02 -19.34 -9.43
N ALA A 141 -1.21 -19.25 -8.81
CA ALA A 141 -1.32 -18.86 -7.41
C ALA A 141 -0.74 -19.91 -6.44
N LEU A 142 -0.91 -21.21 -6.73
CA LEU A 142 -0.29 -22.28 -5.94
C LEU A 142 1.23 -22.22 -6.04
N GLU A 143 1.76 -22.01 -7.23
CA GLU A 143 3.19 -21.82 -7.46
C GLU A 143 3.70 -20.58 -6.72
N TYR A 144 2.95 -19.48 -6.75
CA TYR A 144 3.26 -18.27 -6.01
C TYR A 144 3.39 -18.51 -4.50
N ILE A 145 2.43 -19.20 -3.87
CA ILE A 145 2.48 -19.53 -2.43
C ILE A 145 3.60 -20.52 -2.12
N ARG A 146 3.83 -21.54 -2.95
CA ARG A 146 4.97 -22.47 -2.80
C ARG A 146 6.30 -21.71 -2.82
N GLY A 147 6.44 -20.74 -3.72
CA GLY A 147 7.60 -19.86 -3.75
C GLY A 147 7.76 -19.07 -2.45
N LEU A 148 6.66 -18.61 -1.84
CA LEU A 148 6.72 -17.92 -0.54
C LEU A 148 7.17 -18.84 0.60
N VAL A 149 6.65 -20.07 0.65
CA VAL A 149 7.07 -21.10 1.62
C VAL A 149 8.57 -21.39 1.48
N ALA A 150 9.05 -21.66 0.26
CA ALA A 150 10.46 -21.94 0.01
C ALA A 150 11.36 -20.78 0.47
N ARG A 151 10.97 -19.53 0.18
CA ARG A 151 11.71 -18.33 0.61
C ARG A 151 11.72 -18.15 2.12
N ALA A 152 10.59 -18.36 2.78
CA ALA A 152 10.50 -18.27 4.23
C ALA A 152 11.41 -19.32 4.91
N SER A 153 11.49 -20.53 4.33
CA SER A 153 12.40 -21.57 4.78
C SER A 153 13.87 -21.15 4.63
N SER A 154 14.29 -20.68 3.45
CA SER A 154 15.68 -20.25 3.23
C SER A 154 16.09 -19.05 4.11
N SER A 155 15.16 -18.14 4.39
CA SER A 155 15.38 -16.98 5.27
C SER A 155 15.57 -17.41 6.73
N LEU A 156 14.80 -18.42 7.17
CA LEU A 156 14.93 -19.02 8.49
C LEU A 156 16.29 -19.72 8.64
N ASP A 157 16.69 -20.52 7.66
CA ASP A 157 18.01 -21.21 7.64
C ASP A 157 19.16 -20.21 7.70
N SER A 158 19.05 -19.11 6.96
CA SER A 158 20.03 -18.03 6.99
C SER A 158 20.10 -17.37 8.36
N SER A 159 18.97 -17.12 9.02
CA SER A 159 18.93 -16.47 10.33
C SER A 159 19.48 -17.37 11.43
N TYR A 160 19.34 -18.69 11.30
CA TYR A 160 20.03 -19.66 12.14
C TYR A 160 21.55 -19.58 11.98
N LYS A 161 22.05 -19.58 10.74
CA LYS A 161 23.50 -19.50 10.45
C LYS A 161 24.16 -18.26 11.03
N HIS A 162 23.43 -17.14 11.12
CA HIS A 162 23.95 -15.85 11.60
C HIS A 162 23.55 -15.52 13.05
N GLY A 163 22.98 -16.47 13.80
CA GLY A 163 22.74 -16.32 15.24
C GLY A 163 21.65 -15.32 15.65
N HIS A 164 20.76 -14.89 14.76
CA HIS A 164 19.72 -13.90 15.04
C HIS A 164 18.50 -14.51 15.75
N LYS A 165 18.64 -14.85 17.05
CA LYS A 165 17.62 -15.57 17.85
C LYS A 165 16.22 -14.94 17.79
N ASP A 166 16.11 -13.61 17.87
CA ASP A 166 14.81 -12.91 17.84
C ASP A 166 14.10 -12.98 16.48
N ARG A 167 14.88 -13.07 15.39
CA ARG A 167 14.33 -13.19 14.03
C ARG A 167 13.85 -14.61 13.73
N VAL A 168 14.53 -15.61 14.30
CA VAL A 168 14.21 -17.03 14.11
C VAL A 168 12.79 -17.35 14.57
N SER A 169 12.37 -16.89 15.74
CA SER A 169 11.01 -17.16 16.26
C SER A 169 9.92 -16.60 15.33
N LYS A 170 10.04 -15.33 14.92
CA LYS A 170 9.09 -14.68 14.00
C LYS A 170 9.06 -15.34 12.62
N GLN A 171 10.21 -15.79 12.12
CA GLN A 171 10.31 -16.48 10.83
C GLN A 171 9.71 -17.89 10.88
N LYS A 172 9.84 -18.61 12.00
CA LYS A 172 9.16 -19.90 12.20
C LYS A 172 7.65 -19.76 12.15
N GLU A 173 7.10 -18.82 12.90
CA GLU A 173 5.65 -18.56 12.89
C GLU A 173 5.15 -18.21 11.50
N ARG A 174 5.89 -17.37 10.78
CA ARG A 174 5.57 -17.01 9.39
C ARG A 174 5.61 -18.22 8.46
N LEU A 175 6.63 -19.08 8.58
CA LEU A 175 6.75 -20.28 7.74
C LEU A 175 5.59 -21.25 8.00
N ALA A 176 5.24 -21.48 9.27
CA ALA A 176 4.11 -22.33 9.64
C ALA A 176 2.80 -21.81 9.05
N ARG A 177 2.51 -20.51 9.18
CA ARG A 177 1.31 -19.89 8.58
C ARG A 177 1.28 -20.04 7.05
N LEU A 178 2.42 -19.85 6.38
CA LEU A 178 2.54 -20.02 4.94
C LEU A 178 2.28 -21.47 4.50
N GLN A 179 2.71 -22.45 5.30
CA GLN A 179 2.45 -23.86 5.05
C GLN A 179 0.97 -24.18 5.25
N ASP A 180 0.34 -23.67 6.31
CA ASP A 180 -1.10 -23.81 6.55
C ASP A 180 -1.93 -23.19 5.41
N ASP A 181 -1.60 -21.97 4.98
CA ASP A 181 -2.21 -21.29 3.84
C ASP A 181 -2.06 -22.10 2.55
N LEU A 182 -0.86 -22.66 2.30
CA LEU A 182 -0.62 -23.51 1.12
C LEU A 182 -1.50 -24.76 1.15
N THR A 183 -1.55 -25.47 2.28
CA THR A 183 -2.38 -26.68 2.42
C THR A 183 -3.86 -26.35 2.28
N ALA A 184 -4.33 -25.29 2.93
CA ALA A 184 -5.73 -24.86 2.84
C ALA A 184 -6.11 -24.44 1.41
N PHE A 185 -5.24 -23.69 0.73
CA PHE A 185 -5.48 -23.28 -0.65
C PHE A 185 -5.43 -24.46 -1.63
N GLN A 186 -4.51 -25.41 -1.47
CA GLN A 186 -4.48 -26.66 -2.25
C GLN A 186 -5.78 -27.46 -2.12
N LYS A 187 -6.31 -27.54 -0.89
CA LYS A 187 -7.58 -28.21 -0.62
C LYS A 187 -8.73 -27.50 -1.31
N LEU A 188 -8.77 -26.16 -1.23
CA LEU A 188 -9.77 -25.33 -1.90
C LEU A 188 -9.76 -25.49 -3.42
N VAL A 189 -8.57 -25.45 -4.05
CA VAL A 189 -8.41 -25.65 -5.50
C VAL A 189 -8.88 -27.04 -5.91
N THR A 190 -8.53 -28.07 -5.14
CA THR A 190 -8.97 -29.45 -5.39
C THR A 190 -10.49 -29.57 -5.29
N THR A 191 -11.11 -29.05 -4.24
CA THR A 191 -12.57 -29.08 -4.06
C THR A 191 -13.28 -28.32 -5.18
N ALA A 192 -12.80 -27.14 -5.54
CA ALA A 192 -13.38 -26.37 -6.62
C ALA A 192 -13.26 -27.08 -7.98
N ARG A 193 -12.14 -27.77 -8.26
CA ARG A 193 -12.00 -28.62 -9.46
C ARG A 193 -12.98 -29.77 -9.47
N GLN A 194 -13.13 -30.48 -8.34
CA GLN A 194 -14.09 -31.58 -8.20
C GLN A 194 -15.53 -31.12 -8.39
N GLN A 195 -15.85 -29.91 -7.95
CA GLN A 195 -17.18 -29.29 -8.06
C GLN A 195 -17.34 -28.45 -9.33
N ASN A 196 -16.36 -28.47 -10.24
CA ASN A 196 -16.35 -27.70 -11.48
C ASN A 196 -16.62 -26.18 -11.29
N LEU A 197 -16.15 -25.63 -10.17
CA LEU A 197 -16.30 -24.22 -9.81
C LEU A 197 -15.22 -23.37 -10.47
N LEU A 198 -15.59 -22.14 -10.83
CA LEU A 198 -14.64 -21.15 -11.32
C LEU A 198 -13.94 -20.47 -10.15
N ILE A 199 -12.62 -20.51 -10.17
CA ILE A 199 -11.76 -19.82 -9.21
C ILE A 199 -11.00 -18.71 -9.94
N SER A 200 -11.08 -17.50 -9.41
CA SER A 200 -10.20 -16.41 -9.80
C SER A 200 -9.39 -15.98 -8.60
N VAL A 201 -8.07 -15.89 -8.76
CA VAL A 201 -7.15 -15.57 -7.67
C VAL A 201 -6.51 -14.22 -7.91
N GLN A 202 -6.26 -13.48 -6.83
CA GLN A 202 -5.53 -12.22 -6.89
C GLN A 202 -4.43 -12.25 -5.83
N ALA A 203 -3.17 -12.10 -6.27
CA ALA A 203 -2.06 -12.00 -5.34
C ALA A 203 -2.15 -10.72 -4.51
N LEU A 204 -1.73 -10.79 -3.25
CA LEU A 204 -1.74 -9.67 -2.32
C LEU A 204 -0.32 -9.24 -2.00
N SER A 205 -0.09 -7.93 -1.97
CA SER A 205 1.22 -7.33 -1.65
C SER A 205 1.28 -6.68 -0.26
N GLY A 206 0.18 -6.74 0.50
CA GLY A 206 0.10 -6.21 1.86
C GLY A 206 -1.20 -5.47 2.11
N LYS A 207 -1.14 -4.40 2.90
CA LYS A 207 -2.27 -3.54 3.25
C LYS A 207 -2.11 -2.18 2.59
N ALA A 208 -3.15 -1.70 1.92
CA ALA A 208 -3.24 -0.34 1.41
C ALA A 208 -4.24 0.45 2.25
N TRP A 209 -3.89 1.69 2.55
CA TRP A 209 -4.85 2.65 3.08
C TRP A 209 -5.59 3.29 1.92
N LYS A 210 -6.92 3.12 1.90
CA LYS A 210 -7.80 3.61 0.84
C LYS A 210 -8.72 4.67 1.40
N ILE A 211 -8.90 5.73 0.63
CA ILE A 211 -9.88 6.75 0.91
C ILE A 211 -10.98 6.74 -0.14
N THR A 212 -12.16 7.22 0.25
CA THR A 212 -13.26 7.54 -0.64
C THR A 212 -13.81 8.90 -0.22
N ALA A 213 -13.58 9.91 -1.03
CA ALA A 213 -14.07 11.26 -0.80
C ALA A 213 -15.31 11.52 -1.67
N ARG A 214 -16.35 12.08 -1.07
CA ARG A 214 -17.52 12.59 -1.79
C ARG A 214 -17.43 14.11 -1.81
N THR A 215 -17.51 14.69 -3.00
CA THR A 215 -17.43 16.13 -3.19
C THR A 215 -18.81 16.79 -3.06
N SER A 216 -18.84 18.12 -2.90
CA SER A 216 -20.05 18.96 -2.97
C SER A 216 -20.86 18.71 -4.24
N ASP A 217 -20.17 18.48 -5.36
CA ASP A 217 -20.78 18.26 -6.67
C ASP A 217 -21.21 16.80 -6.89
N LYS A 218 -21.28 16.02 -5.80
CA LYS A 218 -21.71 14.61 -5.76
C LYS A 218 -20.76 13.64 -6.49
N ASN A 219 -19.59 14.09 -6.94
CA ASN A 219 -18.54 13.21 -7.46
C ASN A 219 -17.93 12.36 -6.34
N SER A 220 -17.39 11.20 -6.71
CA SER A 220 -16.73 10.27 -5.78
C SER A 220 -15.31 10.01 -6.23
N ILE A 221 -14.35 10.38 -5.40
CA ILE A 221 -12.92 10.12 -5.59
C ILE A 221 -12.56 8.90 -4.76
N SER A 222 -11.94 7.89 -5.35
CA SER A 222 -11.48 6.69 -4.63
C SER A 222 -10.05 6.36 -5.01
N THR A 223 -9.12 6.56 -4.07
CA THR A 223 -7.69 6.36 -4.32
C THR A 223 -6.99 5.73 -3.11
N SER A 224 -5.78 5.21 -3.34
CA SER A 224 -4.91 4.71 -2.27
C SER A 224 -3.96 5.82 -1.85
N VAL A 225 -3.72 5.93 -0.54
CA VAL A 225 -2.87 6.97 0.02
C VAL A 225 -1.61 6.32 0.58
N THR A 226 -0.50 6.50 -0.12
CA THR A 226 0.81 5.94 0.22
C THR A 226 1.68 6.92 0.99
N THR A 227 1.45 8.22 0.80
CA THR A 227 2.19 9.36 1.35
C THR A 227 1.23 10.49 1.69
N ILE A 228 1.77 11.64 2.11
CA ILE A 228 0.97 12.81 2.47
C ILE A 228 0.24 13.33 1.24
N ALA A 229 -1.04 13.61 1.40
CA ALA A 229 -1.92 14.12 0.38
C ALA A 229 -2.71 15.30 0.92
N ALA A 230 -3.06 16.27 0.08
CA ALA A 230 -3.98 17.34 0.43
C ALA A 230 -5.26 17.25 -0.41
N MET A 231 -6.40 17.60 0.20
CA MET A 231 -7.67 17.76 -0.48
C MET A 231 -8.39 19.03 0.01
N PRO A 232 -8.90 19.87 -0.90
CA PRO A 232 -9.83 20.94 -0.53
C PRO A 232 -11.10 20.33 0.09
N CYS A 233 -11.61 20.92 1.16
CA CYS A 233 -12.80 20.44 1.86
C CYS A 233 -13.78 21.55 2.23
N THR A 234 -15.03 21.20 2.50
CA THR A 234 -15.96 22.15 3.13
C THR A 234 -15.61 22.33 4.60
N ALA A 235 -16.08 23.41 5.21
CA ALA A 235 -15.83 23.71 6.63
C ALA A 235 -16.43 22.63 7.57
N ASP A 236 -17.48 21.95 7.12
CA ASP A 236 -18.24 20.92 7.84
C ASP A 236 -17.91 19.49 7.37
N VAL A 237 -16.72 19.28 6.79
CA VAL A 237 -16.33 17.98 6.22
C VAL A 237 -16.49 16.84 7.23
N LEU A 238 -17.26 15.82 6.85
CA LEU A 238 -17.43 14.63 7.67
C LEU A 238 -16.32 13.62 7.40
N VAL A 239 -15.55 13.26 8.43
CA VAL A 239 -14.51 12.23 8.36
C VAL A 239 -14.94 11.01 9.16
N GLU A 240 -15.02 9.85 8.53
CA GLU A 240 -15.47 8.62 9.20
C GLU A 240 -14.76 7.37 8.64
N PRO A 241 -14.57 6.31 9.45
CA PRO A 241 -14.14 5.03 8.92
C PRO A 241 -15.20 4.50 7.93
N ALA A 242 -14.76 3.84 6.86
CA ALA A 242 -15.69 3.25 5.91
C ALA A 242 -16.45 2.09 6.58
N GLY A 243 -17.79 2.16 6.57
CA GLY A 243 -18.63 1.08 7.10
C GLY A 243 -18.37 -0.27 6.42
N SER A 244 -18.58 -1.35 7.16
CA SER A 244 -18.56 -2.71 6.62
C SER A 244 -19.61 -2.81 5.51
N ARG A 245 -19.17 -3.05 4.27
CA ARG A 245 -20.12 -3.32 3.17
C ARG A 245 -20.76 -4.69 3.40
N ASN A 246 -21.94 -4.72 4.01
CA ASN A 246 -22.86 -5.83 3.87
C ASN A 246 -23.55 -5.70 2.50
N ARG A 247 -22.83 -5.97 1.41
CA ARG A 247 -23.48 -6.15 0.11
C ARG A 247 -23.72 -7.62 -0.12
N SER A 248 -24.97 -8.03 0.10
CA SER A 248 -25.55 -9.24 -0.44
C SER A 248 -25.62 -9.12 -1.97
N SER A 249 -24.59 -9.59 -2.67
CA SER A 249 -24.67 -9.86 -4.09
C SER A 249 -24.23 -11.30 -4.32
N ARG A 250 -25.12 -12.10 -4.92
CA ARG A 250 -24.96 -13.47 -5.45
C ARG A 250 -23.69 -14.20 -4.98
N ALA A 251 -23.85 -15.22 -4.13
CA ALA A 251 -22.82 -16.05 -3.52
C ALA A 251 -21.48 -16.15 -4.30
N ILE A 252 -20.61 -15.15 -4.09
CA ILE A 252 -19.19 -15.19 -4.38
C ILE A 252 -18.56 -15.47 -3.03
N LYS A 253 -18.08 -16.70 -2.81
CA LYS A 253 -17.32 -16.98 -1.59
C LYS A 253 -15.94 -16.38 -1.79
N GLN A 254 -15.70 -15.25 -1.12
CA GLN A 254 -14.36 -14.70 -1.00
C GLN A 254 -13.66 -15.41 0.16
N VAL A 255 -12.50 -15.99 -0.12
CA VAL A 255 -11.60 -16.55 0.89
C VAL A 255 -10.30 -15.76 0.82
N ASP A 256 -9.91 -15.14 1.92
CA ASP A 256 -8.68 -14.38 2.02
C ASP A 256 -7.64 -15.22 2.78
N PHE A 257 -6.53 -15.52 2.11
CA PHE A 257 -5.30 -16.03 2.73
C PHE A 257 -4.33 -14.87 2.91
N GLU A 258 -3.23 -15.05 3.67
CA GLU A 258 -2.29 -13.95 3.95
C GLU A 258 -1.75 -13.30 2.67
N HIS A 259 -1.56 -14.11 1.63
CA HIS A 259 -0.88 -13.71 0.39
C HIS A 259 -1.71 -13.77 -0.88
N VAL A 260 -2.90 -14.36 -0.84
CA VAL A 260 -3.80 -14.40 -1.99
C VAL A 260 -5.25 -14.20 -1.55
N ARG A 261 -6.00 -13.48 -2.37
CA ARG A 261 -7.46 -13.45 -2.30
C ARG A 261 -8.04 -14.37 -3.35
N VAL A 262 -8.99 -15.20 -2.95
CA VAL A 262 -9.64 -16.17 -3.83
C VAL A 262 -11.10 -15.81 -3.97
N HIS A 263 -11.54 -15.66 -5.21
CA HIS A 263 -12.95 -15.50 -5.57
C HIS A 263 -13.44 -16.81 -6.17
N VAL A 264 -14.34 -17.49 -5.46
CA VAL A 264 -15.02 -18.71 -5.96
C VAL A 264 -16.42 -18.33 -6.40
N SER A 265 -16.73 -18.56 -7.67
CA SER A 265 -18.06 -18.30 -8.24
C SER A 265 -18.80 -19.61 -8.44
N LEU A 266 -20.00 -19.71 -7.87
CA LEU A 266 -20.94 -20.79 -8.12
C LEU A 266 -21.64 -20.49 -9.45
N TYR A 267 -21.16 -21.08 -10.55
CA TYR A 267 -21.91 -21.12 -11.80
C TYR A 267 -22.26 -22.58 -12.10
N GLU A 268 -23.51 -22.82 -12.49
CA GLU A 268 -23.83 -23.94 -13.37
C GLU A 268 -23.18 -23.62 -14.72
N ARG A 269 -22.32 -24.50 -15.24
CA ARG A 269 -21.84 -24.36 -16.61
C ARG A 269 -23.08 -24.43 -17.53
N ALA A 270 -23.24 -23.41 -18.38
CA ALA A 270 -24.12 -23.49 -19.55
C ALA A 270 -23.59 -24.54 -20.54
#